data_AF-A0A8T3LQ65-F1
#
_entry.id   AF-A0A8T3LQ65-F1
#
_cell.length_a   1.000
_cell.length_b   1.000
_cell.length_c   1.000
_cell.angle_alpha   90.00
_cell.angle_beta   90.00
_cell.angle_gamma   90.00
#
_symmetry.space_group_name_H-M   'P 1'
#
loop_
_entity.id
_entity.type
_entity.pdbx_description
1 polymer ?
#
loop_
_entity_poly.entity_id
_entity_poly.type
_entity_poly.pdbx_seq_one_letter_code
_entity_poly.pdbx_strand_id
1 'polypeptide(L)'
;MQHPPWIVGLLFGLSLAVLVTLVGPLLLFNPWFTSVLQQRHDVAATLDSTQAEVDRVSGEILFDLYADGPFDAALTGEEPLLDEQERSHMHDVAVLVRMLAVVVLLALILAIVTGAWLHSEPRRQGRIMLLGAAGIGVVALALAGIFAVAFEPAFAAFHRIFFSPGTYLFAQGSELIVLFPQGFWFDAALAAGAAIILSALVVAAIGHRRARLI
;
A
#
# COMPACT_ATOMS: atom_id res chain seq x y z
N MET A 1 28.70 -15.44 25.40
CA MET A 1 28.16 -14.74 24.21
C MET A 1 27.46 -13.50 24.71
N GLN A 2 27.78 -12.32 24.17
CA GLN A 2 27.14 -11.06 24.59
C GLN A 2 25.70 -11.05 24.09
N HIS A 3 24.74 -10.81 24.99
CA HIS A 3 23.32 -10.65 24.63
C HIS A 3 23.17 -9.47 23.67
N PRO A 4 22.44 -9.59 22.54
CA PRO A 4 22.22 -8.47 21.63
C PRO A 4 21.58 -7.30 22.37
N PRO A 5 22.07 -6.07 22.19
CA PRO A 5 21.60 -4.93 22.96
C PRO A 5 20.12 -4.66 22.72
N TRP A 6 19.48 -3.92 23.63
CA TRP A 6 18.04 -3.61 23.57
C TRP A 6 17.66 -2.94 22.24
N ILE A 7 18.56 -2.10 21.70
CA ILE A 7 18.39 -1.39 20.44
C ILE A 7 18.15 -2.31 19.24
N VAL A 8 18.76 -3.51 19.22
CA VAL A 8 18.55 -4.50 18.15
C VAL A 8 17.10 -4.99 18.16
N GLY A 9 16.54 -5.22 19.35
CA GLY A 9 15.14 -5.60 19.49
C GLY A 9 14.17 -4.50 19.08
N LEU A 10 14.50 -3.24 19.37
CA LEU A 10 13.70 -2.10 18.93
C LEU A 10 13.71 -1.97 17.40
N LEU A 11 14.89 -2.03 16.77
CA LEU A 11 15.04 -1.96 15.32
C LEU A 11 14.32 -3.13 14.62
N PHE A 12 14.38 -4.32 15.18
CA PHE A 12 13.63 -5.48 14.68
C PHE A 12 12.11 -5.26 14.77
N GLY A 13 11.62 -4.76 15.91
CA GLY A 13 10.19 -4.46 16.08
C GLY A 13 9.69 -3.37 15.13
N LEU A 14 10.44 -2.27 14.99
CA LEU A 14 10.08 -1.16 14.10
C LEU A 14 10.09 -1.58 12.63
N SER A 15 11.11 -2.31 12.19
CA SER A 15 11.18 -2.81 10.81
C SER A 15 10.02 -3.78 10.50
N LEU A 16 9.69 -4.69 11.42
CA LEU A 16 8.50 -5.53 11.26
C LEU A 16 7.21 -4.70 11.19
N ALA A 17 7.10 -3.63 11.97
CA ALA A 17 5.93 -2.76 11.94
C ALA A 17 5.75 -2.08 10.58
N VAL A 18 6.83 -1.58 10.00
CA VAL A 18 6.84 -1.03 8.66
C VAL A 18 6.44 -2.08 7.62
N LEU A 19 7.02 -3.28 7.68
CA LEU A 19 6.73 -4.36 6.73
C LEU A 19 5.27 -4.81 6.78
N VAL A 20 4.73 -5.08 7.98
CA VAL A 20 3.34 -5.51 8.15
C VAL A 20 2.37 -4.43 7.66
N THR A 21 2.71 -3.15 7.84
CA THR A 21 1.85 -2.03 7.46
C THR A 21 1.89 -1.77 5.95
N LEU A 22 3.05 -1.88 5.30
CA LEU A 22 3.25 -1.37 3.94
C LEU A 22 3.31 -2.44 2.85
N VAL A 23 3.81 -3.65 3.14
CA VAL A 23 4.02 -4.67 2.07
C VAL A 23 2.69 -5.05 1.42
N GLY A 24 1.67 -5.37 2.22
CA GLY A 24 0.35 -5.75 1.72
C GLY A 24 -0.28 -4.69 0.82
N PRO A 25 -0.46 -3.44 1.31
CA PRO A 25 -1.04 -2.35 0.51
C PRO A 25 -0.25 -2.03 -0.76
N LEU A 26 1.09 -2.03 -0.71
CA LEU A 26 1.90 -1.75 -1.91
C LEU A 26 1.79 -2.86 -2.96
N LEU A 27 1.56 -4.11 -2.57
CA LEU A 27 1.31 -5.20 -3.50
C LEU A 27 -0.02 -5.08 -4.24
N LEU A 28 -0.94 -4.20 -3.81
CA LEU A 28 -2.20 -3.95 -4.50
C LEU A 28 -2.02 -3.13 -5.79
N PHE A 29 -0.90 -2.43 -5.96
CA PHE A 29 -0.56 -1.70 -7.18
C PHE A 29 -0.07 -2.66 -8.28
N ASN A 30 -0.97 -3.52 -8.77
CA ASN A 30 -0.68 -4.48 -9.83
C ASN A 30 -1.85 -4.60 -10.82
N PRO A 31 -1.60 -4.97 -12.08
CA PRO A 31 -2.63 -4.97 -13.12
C PRO A 31 -3.84 -5.85 -12.81
N TRP A 32 -3.62 -7.00 -12.18
CA TRP A 32 -4.71 -7.93 -11.87
C TRP A 32 -5.68 -7.36 -10.83
N PHE A 33 -5.16 -6.82 -9.72
CA PHE A 33 -6.00 -6.24 -8.69
C PHE A 33 -6.74 -5.00 -9.20
N THR A 34 -6.05 -4.14 -9.95
CA THR A 34 -6.64 -2.95 -10.57
C THR A 34 -7.76 -3.33 -11.54
N SER A 35 -7.53 -4.30 -12.43
CA SER A 35 -8.52 -4.79 -13.39
C SER A 35 -9.79 -5.31 -12.68
N VAL A 36 -9.62 -6.13 -11.63
CA VAL A 36 -10.77 -6.66 -10.85
C VAL A 36 -11.62 -5.55 -10.26
N LEU A 37 -11.00 -4.51 -9.69
CA LEU A 37 -11.75 -3.39 -9.11
C LEU A 37 -12.36 -2.49 -10.19
N GLN A 38 -11.66 -2.21 -11.27
CA GLN A 38 -12.21 -1.42 -12.39
C GLN A 38 -13.41 -2.12 -13.04
N GLN A 39 -13.34 -3.44 -13.19
CA GLN A 39 -14.46 -4.25 -13.67
C GLN A 39 -15.64 -4.20 -12.68
N ARG A 40 -15.38 -4.30 -11.37
CA ARG A 40 -16.43 -4.24 -10.34
C ARG A 40 -17.16 -2.90 -10.29
N HIS A 41 -16.51 -1.82 -10.71
CA HIS A 41 -17.06 -0.46 -10.71
C HIS A 41 -17.40 0.04 -12.12
N ASP A 42 -17.59 -0.87 -13.09
CA ASP A 42 -18.07 -0.57 -14.45
C ASP A 42 -17.30 0.53 -15.18
N VAL A 43 -15.97 0.62 -14.95
CA VAL A 43 -15.13 1.68 -15.50
C VAL A 43 -15.12 1.66 -17.04
N ALA A 44 -14.99 0.47 -17.64
CA ALA A 44 -15.02 0.32 -19.09
C ALA A 44 -16.34 0.82 -19.71
N ALA A 45 -17.48 0.50 -19.08
CA ALA A 45 -18.77 0.98 -19.55
C ALA A 45 -18.92 2.51 -19.39
N THR A 46 -18.35 3.08 -18.33
CA THR A 46 -18.35 4.54 -18.09
C THR A 46 -17.53 5.29 -19.15
N LEU A 47 -16.45 4.68 -19.63
CA LEU A 47 -15.59 5.22 -20.70
C LEU A 47 -16.08 4.90 -22.12
N ASP A 48 -17.23 4.24 -22.28
CA ASP A 48 -17.72 3.71 -23.57
C ASP A 48 -16.65 2.87 -24.30
N SER A 49 -15.92 2.05 -23.54
CA SER A 49 -14.74 1.30 -23.99
C SER A 49 -14.81 -0.17 -23.53
N THR A 50 -13.82 -0.97 -23.93
CA THR A 50 -13.70 -2.37 -23.52
C THR A 50 -12.83 -2.54 -22.28
N GLN A 51 -13.07 -3.59 -21.49
CA GLN A 51 -12.21 -3.91 -20.35
C GLN A 51 -10.74 -4.12 -20.77
N ALA A 52 -10.51 -4.66 -21.96
CA ALA A 52 -9.16 -4.89 -22.48
C ALA A 52 -8.41 -3.57 -22.73
N GLU A 53 -9.09 -2.52 -23.20
CA GLU A 53 -8.51 -1.19 -23.40
C GLU A 53 -8.22 -0.51 -22.06
N VAL A 54 -9.15 -0.59 -21.10
CA VAL A 54 -8.95 -0.08 -19.74
C VAL A 54 -7.79 -0.78 -19.04
N ASP A 55 -7.69 -2.11 -19.17
CA ASP A 55 -6.59 -2.89 -18.60
C ASP A 55 -5.25 -2.52 -19.22
N ARG A 56 -5.21 -2.24 -20.53
CA ARG A 56 -4.01 -1.77 -21.22
C ARG A 56 -3.55 -0.41 -20.69
N VAL A 57 -4.44 0.57 -20.70
CA VAL A 57 -4.15 1.95 -20.24
C VAL A 57 -3.73 1.93 -18.76
N SER A 58 -4.46 1.21 -17.91
CA SER A 58 -4.14 1.10 -16.49
C SER A 58 -2.83 0.34 -16.26
N GLY A 59 -2.50 -0.63 -17.12
CA GLY A 59 -1.22 -1.32 -17.11
C GLY A 59 -0.03 -0.41 -17.43
N GLU A 60 -0.19 0.48 -18.42
CA GLU A 60 0.81 1.51 -18.77
C GLU A 60 0.97 2.51 -17.60
N ILE A 61 -0.13 3.01 -17.03
CA ILE A 61 -0.09 3.89 -15.85
C ILE A 61 0.62 3.22 -14.66
N LEU A 62 0.31 1.95 -14.38
CA LEU A 62 0.97 1.19 -13.31
C LEU A 62 2.46 0.98 -13.59
N PHE A 63 2.85 0.79 -14.86
CA PHE A 63 4.25 0.71 -15.24
C PHE A 63 4.96 2.04 -14.98
N ASP A 64 4.36 3.16 -15.38
CA ASP A 64 4.91 4.51 -15.22
C ASP A 64 5.14 4.89 -13.77
N LEU A 65 4.29 4.42 -12.83
CA LEU A 65 4.51 4.60 -11.38
C LEU A 65 5.90 4.12 -10.94
N TYR A 66 6.37 3.00 -11.49
CA TYR A 66 7.66 2.41 -11.14
C TYR A 66 8.80 2.85 -12.07
N ALA A 67 8.50 3.10 -13.34
CA ALA A 67 9.47 3.47 -14.36
C ALA A 67 9.76 4.96 -14.47
N ASP A 68 9.02 5.81 -13.73
CA ASP A 68 9.06 7.27 -13.87
C ASP A 68 8.66 7.73 -15.27
N GLY A 69 7.59 7.12 -15.78
CA GLY A 69 7.06 7.40 -17.11
C GLY A 69 6.19 8.66 -17.16
N PRO A 70 5.75 9.05 -18.37
CA PRO A 70 5.07 10.32 -18.63
C PRO A 70 3.56 10.32 -18.30
N PHE A 71 2.96 9.17 -17.98
CA PHE A 71 1.51 9.02 -17.77
C PHE A 71 0.66 9.45 -18.98
N ASP A 72 1.17 9.24 -20.19
CA ASP A 72 0.56 9.68 -21.45
C ASP A 72 -0.27 8.60 -22.16
N ALA A 73 -0.60 7.52 -21.45
CA ALA A 73 -1.42 6.42 -21.96
C ALA A 73 -2.72 6.95 -22.58
N ALA A 74 -2.92 6.65 -23.87
CA ALA A 74 -4.10 7.05 -24.63
C ALA A 74 -5.15 5.92 -24.63
N LEU A 75 -6.42 6.24 -24.48
CA LEU A 75 -7.51 5.26 -24.61
C LEU A 75 -7.69 4.85 -26.08
N THR A 76 -7.80 5.83 -26.96
CA THR A 76 -7.84 5.67 -28.42
C THR A 76 -7.02 6.76 -29.10
N GLY A 77 -6.25 6.41 -30.15
CA GLY A 77 -5.42 7.38 -30.87
C GLY A 77 -4.11 7.71 -30.14
N GLU A 78 -3.65 8.95 -30.25
CA GLU A 78 -2.36 9.41 -29.71
C GLU A 78 -2.51 10.45 -28.58
N GLU A 79 -3.72 10.92 -28.30
CA GLU A 79 -3.96 11.91 -27.24
C GLU A 79 -3.99 11.24 -25.86
N PRO A 80 -3.22 11.75 -24.87
CA PRO A 80 -3.24 11.22 -23.51
C PRO A 80 -4.65 11.22 -22.91
N LEU A 81 -5.01 10.13 -22.24
CA LEU A 81 -6.29 10.06 -21.54
C LEU A 81 -6.33 11.04 -20.35
N LEU A 82 -5.24 11.11 -19.59
CA LEU A 82 -5.12 12.01 -18.45
C LEU A 82 -4.67 13.39 -18.90
N ASP A 83 -5.31 14.44 -18.38
CA ASP A 83 -4.90 15.81 -18.65
C ASP A 83 -3.56 16.17 -17.98
N GLU A 84 -3.05 17.39 -18.20
CA GLU A 84 -1.78 17.82 -17.60
C GLU A 84 -1.82 17.85 -16.05
N GLN A 85 -2.95 18.21 -15.45
CA GLN A 85 -3.10 18.30 -14.00
C GLN A 85 -3.16 16.90 -13.37
N GLU A 86 -3.90 15.98 -13.99
CA GLU A 86 -4.02 14.59 -13.58
C GLU A 86 -2.67 13.85 -13.68
N ARG A 87 -1.92 14.06 -14.77
CA ARG A 87 -0.57 13.52 -14.91
C ARG A 87 0.39 14.08 -13.89
N SER A 88 0.34 15.39 -13.63
CA SER A 88 1.13 16.01 -12.55
C SER A 88 0.86 15.34 -11.20
N HIS A 89 -0.39 15.00 -10.91
CA HIS A 89 -0.73 14.27 -9.68
C HIS A 89 -0.22 12.83 -9.70
N MET A 90 -0.29 12.14 -10.85
CA MET A 90 0.26 10.80 -10.97
C MET A 90 1.78 10.77 -10.76
N HIS A 91 2.51 11.83 -11.13
CA HIS A 91 3.91 11.98 -10.75
C HIS A 91 4.10 12.10 -9.21
N ASP A 92 3.27 12.88 -8.52
CA ASP A 92 3.30 12.95 -7.05
C ASP A 92 3.06 11.56 -6.43
N VAL A 93 2.07 10.82 -6.94
CA VAL A 93 1.77 9.44 -6.52
C VAL A 93 2.94 8.51 -6.78
N ALA A 94 3.59 8.60 -7.94
CA ALA A 94 4.75 7.79 -8.30
C ALA A 94 5.92 8.01 -7.33
N VAL A 95 6.20 9.28 -6.99
CA VAL A 95 7.22 9.63 -5.99
C VAL A 95 6.90 8.99 -4.64
N LEU A 96 5.64 9.09 -4.17
CA LEU A 96 5.20 8.49 -2.92
C LEU A 96 5.37 6.95 -2.94
N VAL A 97 4.85 6.28 -3.97
CA VAL A 97 4.92 4.82 -4.11
C VAL A 97 6.36 4.33 -4.12
N ARG A 98 7.25 4.98 -4.89
CA ARG A 98 8.66 4.60 -4.96
C ARG A 98 9.39 4.86 -3.64
N MET A 99 9.11 5.98 -2.96
CA MET A 99 9.66 6.26 -1.63
C MET A 99 9.25 5.18 -0.63
N LEU A 100 7.96 4.79 -0.61
CA LEU A 100 7.47 3.73 0.25
C LEU A 100 8.08 2.36 -0.09
N ALA A 101 8.32 2.07 -1.38
CA ALA A 101 9.02 0.86 -1.81
C ALA A 101 10.47 0.80 -1.28
N VAL A 102 11.20 1.92 -1.33
CA VAL A 102 12.54 2.03 -0.73
C VAL A 102 12.48 1.84 0.78
N VAL A 103 11.52 2.45 1.48
CA VAL A 103 11.32 2.27 2.93
C VAL A 103 11.06 0.80 3.27
N VAL A 104 10.23 0.10 2.50
CA VAL A 104 9.98 -1.34 2.66
C VAL A 104 11.24 -2.15 2.44
N LEU A 105 12.04 -1.86 1.40
CA LEU A 105 13.30 -2.56 1.14
C LEU A 105 14.29 -2.39 2.30
N LEU A 106 14.45 -1.16 2.80
CA LEU A 106 15.34 -0.87 3.93
C LEU A 106 14.84 -1.54 5.21
N ALA A 107 13.53 -1.52 5.46
CA ALA A 107 12.93 -2.23 6.59
C ALA A 107 13.13 -3.75 6.48
N LEU A 108 13.02 -4.32 5.28
CA LEU A 108 13.27 -5.75 5.05
C LEU A 108 14.71 -6.13 5.38
N ILE A 109 15.68 -5.37 4.87
CA ILE A 109 17.10 -5.58 5.17
C ILE A 109 17.34 -5.47 6.68
N LEU A 110 16.80 -4.44 7.32
CA LEU A 110 16.95 -4.22 8.75
C LEU A 110 16.33 -5.36 9.58
N ALA A 111 15.15 -5.84 9.20
CA ALA A 111 14.47 -6.96 9.86
C ALA A 111 15.27 -8.26 9.74
N ILE A 112 15.86 -8.53 8.57
CA ILE A 112 16.70 -9.70 8.35
C ILE A 112 17.97 -9.63 9.21
N VAL A 113 18.69 -8.50 9.19
CA VAL A 113 19.94 -8.33 9.94
C VAL A 113 19.69 -8.41 11.45
N THR A 114 18.73 -7.65 11.96
CA THR A 114 18.41 -7.63 13.40
C THR A 114 17.78 -8.94 13.85
N GLY A 115 16.95 -9.57 13.01
CA GLY A 115 16.38 -10.90 13.26
C GLY A 115 17.43 -12.00 13.30
N ALA A 116 18.43 -11.95 12.41
CA ALA A 116 19.58 -12.85 12.45
C ALA A 116 20.42 -12.61 13.69
N TRP A 117 20.63 -11.36 14.14
CA TRP A 117 21.37 -11.10 15.36
C TRP A 117 20.64 -11.62 16.63
N LEU A 118 19.31 -11.63 16.61
CA LEU A 118 18.46 -12.17 17.67
C LEU A 118 18.24 -13.70 17.60
N HIS A 119 18.86 -14.42 16.65
CA HIS A 119 18.59 -15.85 16.44
C HIS A 119 18.89 -16.72 17.68
N SER A 120 19.85 -16.31 18.51
CA SER A 120 20.22 -16.98 19.76
C SER A 120 19.26 -16.69 20.92
N GLU A 121 18.31 -15.76 20.75
CA GLU A 121 17.29 -15.38 21.74
C GLU A 121 15.87 -15.57 21.19
N PRO A 122 15.48 -16.78 20.76
CA PRO A 122 14.21 -17.02 20.07
C PRO A 122 13.00 -16.58 20.89
N ARG A 123 13.05 -16.71 22.22
CA ARG A 123 11.98 -16.24 23.10
C ARG A 123 11.79 -14.72 23.05
N ARG A 124 12.89 -13.97 23.10
CA ARG A 124 12.85 -12.50 23.02
C ARG A 124 12.38 -12.06 21.65
N GLN A 125 12.91 -12.67 20.58
CA GLN A 125 12.47 -12.44 19.21
C GLN A 125 10.95 -12.67 19.07
N GLY A 126 10.45 -13.79 19.57
CA GLY A 126 9.03 -14.12 19.54
C GLY A 126 8.14 -13.12 20.30
N ARG A 127 8.59 -12.64 21.47
CA ARG A 127 7.88 -11.60 22.24
C ARG A 127 7.79 -10.27 21.49
N ILE A 128 8.87 -9.85 20.82
CA ILE A 128 8.88 -8.62 20.01
C ILE A 128 7.89 -8.75 18.85
N MET A 129 7.89 -9.89 18.15
CA MET A 129 6.95 -10.16 17.06
C MET A 129 5.49 -10.12 17.52
N LEU A 130 5.18 -10.75 18.67
CA LEU A 130 3.82 -10.75 19.23
C LEU A 130 3.35 -9.36 19.62
N LEU A 131 4.19 -8.59 20.33
CA LEU A 131 3.85 -7.23 20.74
C LEU A 131 3.67 -6.30 19.53
N GLY A 132 4.57 -6.40 18.56
CA GLY A 132 4.48 -5.65 17.29
C GLY A 132 3.19 -5.99 16.55
N ALA A 133 2.95 -7.28 16.29
CA ALA A 133 1.74 -7.74 15.61
C ALA A 133 0.45 -7.32 16.31
N ALA A 134 0.39 -7.39 17.64
CA ALA A 134 -0.77 -6.94 18.40
C ALA A 134 -1.00 -5.43 18.25
N GLY A 135 0.05 -4.61 18.41
CA GLY A 135 -0.04 -3.16 18.28
C GLY A 135 -0.48 -2.73 16.88
N ILE A 136 0.16 -3.27 15.84
CA ILE A 136 -0.18 -2.96 14.45
C ILE A 136 -1.58 -3.46 14.11
N GLY A 137 -1.95 -4.67 14.56
CA GLY A 137 -3.29 -5.22 14.33
C GLY A 137 -4.39 -4.35 14.90
N VAL A 138 -4.21 -3.80 16.11
CA VAL A 138 -5.16 -2.87 16.72
C VAL A 138 -5.27 -1.57 15.91
N VAL A 139 -4.14 -0.98 15.50
CA VAL A 139 -4.13 0.24 14.69
C VAL A 139 -4.79 -0.01 13.33
N ALA A 140 -4.47 -1.13 12.68
CA ALA A 140 -5.05 -1.51 11.40
C ALA A 140 -6.57 -1.70 11.48
N LEU A 141 -7.06 -2.35 12.53
CA LEU A 141 -8.51 -2.50 12.77
C LEU A 141 -9.19 -1.15 13.00
N ALA A 142 -8.57 -0.25 13.77
CA ALA A 142 -9.10 1.09 14.00
C ALA A 142 -9.17 1.90 12.69
N LEU A 143 -8.10 1.90 11.90
CA LEU A 143 -8.06 2.58 10.60
C LEU A 143 -9.06 1.96 9.61
N ALA A 144 -9.14 0.63 9.52
CA ALA A 144 -10.12 -0.05 8.69
C ALA A 144 -11.56 0.33 9.08
N GLY A 145 -11.85 0.42 10.39
CA GLY A 145 -13.13 0.91 10.89
C GLY A 145 -13.42 2.36 10.46
N ILE A 146 -12.44 3.26 10.56
CA ILE A 146 -12.57 4.65 10.11
C ILE A 146 -12.84 4.72 8.60
N PHE A 147 -12.06 4.02 7.78
CA PHE A 147 -12.26 3.99 6.32
C PHE A 147 -13.60 3.36 5.93
N ALA A 148 -14.10 2.39 6.70
CA ALA A 148 -15.39 1.76 6.44
C ALA A 148 -16.58 2.67 6.74
N VAL A 149 -16.49 3.56 7.74
CA VAL A 149 -17.63 4.41 8.17
C VAL A 149 -17.52 5.87 7.72
N ALA A 150 -16.32 6.34 7.44
CA ALA A 150 -15.99 7.73 7.16
C ALA A 150 -14.96 7.82 6.02
N PHE A 151 -15.28 7.16 4.90
CA PHE A 151 -14.34 7.02 3.78
C PHE A 151 -13.92 8.37 3.20
N GLU A 152 -14.86 9.24 2.82
CA GLU A 152 -14.55 10.54 2.20
C GLU A 152 -13.61 11.41 3.04
N PRO A 153 -13.88 11.67 4.34
CA PRO A 153 -12.96 12.46 5.15
C PRO A 153 -11.63 11.75 5.39
N ALA A 154 -11.60 10.42 5.48
CA ALA A 154 -10.36 9.65 5.62
C ALA A 154 -9.50 9.73 4.36
N PHE A 155 -10.11 9.57 3.18
CA PHE A 155 -9.47 9.71 1.88
C PHE A 155 -8.93 11.12 1.67
N ALA A 156 -9.73 12.15 2.00
CA ALA A 156 -9.26 13.54 1.93
C ALA A 156 -8.13 13.84 2.94
N ALA A 157 -8.14 13.21 4.13
CA ALA A 157 -7.07 13.35 5.10
C ALA A 157 -5.77 12.68 4.63
N PHE A 158 -5.88 11.50 4.00
CA PHE A 158 -4.74 10.83 3.37
C PHE A 158 -4.08 11.75 2.33
N HIS A 159 -4.86 12.33 1.42
CA HIS A 159 -4.31 13.22 0.39
C HIS A 159 -3.65 14.47 1.00
N ARG A 160 -4.25 15.08 2.03
CA ARG A 160 -3.67 16.23 2.73
C ARG A 160 -2.35 15.94 3.44
N ILE A 161 -2.10 14.69 3.84
CA ILE A 161 -0.85 14.30 4.49
C ILE A 161 0.28 14.15 3.47
N PHE A 162 -0.02 13.64 2.27
CA PHE A 162 1.00 13.24 1.30
C PHE A 162 1.18 14.20 0.12
N PHE A 163 0.17 15.02 -0.19
CA PHE A 163 0.15 15.85 -1.39
C PHE A 163 -0.12 17.32 -1.07
N SER A 164 0.41 18.20 -1.91
CA SER A 164 0.25 19.65 -1.76
C SER A 164 -1.21 20.06 -2.03
N PRO A 165 -1.76 21.05 -1.30
CA PRO A 165 -3.12 21.51 -1.55
C PRO A 165 -3.35 21.92 -3.00
N GLY A 166 -4.39 21.38 -3.64
CA GLY A 166 -4.76 21.68 -5.02
C GLY A 166 -4.14 20.76 -6.08
N THR A 167 -3.21 19.86 -5.73
CA THR A 167 -2.62 18.92 -6.71
C THR A 167 -3.41 17.62 -6.86
N TYR A 168 -4.45 17.40 -6.06
CA TYR A 168 -5.23 16.14 -6.01
C TYR A 168 -6.75 16.35 -6.03
N LEU A 169 -7.20 17.55 -6.42
CA LEU A 169 -8.62 17.89 -6.49
C LEU A 169 -9.04 18.01 -7.96
N PHE A 170 -9.90 17.09 -8.41
CA PHE A 170 -10.38 17.04 -9.79
C PHE A 170 -11.89 17.19 -9.87
N ALA A 171 -12.37 17.60 -11.04
CA ALA A 171 -13.81 17.69 -11.30
C ALA A 171 -14.45 16.30 -11.30
N GLN A 172 -15.71 16.22 -10.86
CA GLN A 172 -16.48 14.99 -10.99
C GLN A 172 -16.60 14.63 -12.48
N GLY A 173 -16.07 13.47 -12.86
CA GLY A 173 -16.01 13.02 -14.26
C GLY A 173 -14.69 13.30 -14.97
N SER A 174 -13.65 13.79 -14.28
CA SER A 174 -12.29 13.79 -14.84
C SER A 174 -11.84 12.34 -15.09
N GLU A 175 -10.96 12.14 -16.08
CA GLU A 175 -10.59 10.81 -16.54
C GLU A 175 -9.91 9.99 -15.45
N LEU A 176 -9.13 10.63 -14.57
CA LEU A 176 -8.54 9.97 -13.42
C LEU A 176 -9.60 9.50 -12.41
N ILE A 177 -10.64 10.30 -12.16
CA ILE A 177 -11.75 9.92 -11.27
C ILE A 177 -12.59 8.82 -11.91
N VAL A 178 -12.76 8.82 -13.23
CA VAL A 178 -13.47 7.76 -13.96
C VAL A 178 -12.69 6.45 -13.92
N LEU A 179 -11.36 6.49 -14.13
CA LEU A 179 -10.49 5.32 -14.06
C LEU A 179 -10.38 4.71 -12.66
N PHE A 180 -10.36 5.56 -11.63
CA PHE A 180 -10.23 5.16 -10.23
C PHE A 180 -11.35 5.78 -9.38
N PRO A 181 -12.60 5.32 -9.56
CA PRO A 181 -13.76 5.91 -8.91
C PRO A 181 -13.68 5.74 -7.39
N GLN A 182 -14.49 6.49 -6.65
CA GLN A 182 -14.51 6.42 -5.19
C GLN A 182 -14.71 4.99 -4.66
N GLY A 183 -15.58 4.20 -5.31
CA GLY A 183 -15.81 2.80 -4.98
C GLY A 183 -14.56 1.92 -5.13
N PHE A 184 -13.73 2.18 -6.15
CA PHE A 184 -12.45 1.50 -6.35
C PHE A 184 -11.54 1.73 -5.14
N TRP A 185 -11.38 2.98 -4.71
CA TRP A 185 -10.50 3.30 -3.58
C TRP A 185 -11.05 2.83 -2.24
N PHE A 186 -12.37 2.77 -2.09
CA PHE A 186 -13.01 2.16 -0.91
C PHE A 186 -12.68 0.66 -0.81
N ASP A 187 -12.90 -0.09 -1.89
CA ASP A 187 -12.58 -1.52 -1.92
C ASP A 187 -11.06 -1.77 -1.75
N ALA A 188 -10.22 -0.93 -2.37
CA ALA A 188 -8.76 -0.99 -2.21
C ALA A 188 -8.33 -0.73 -0.76
N ALA A 189 -8.95 0.24 -0.07
CA ALA A 189 -8.67 0.52 1.34
C ALA A 189 -9.07 -0.64 2.25
N LEU A 190 -10.20 -1.30 1.99
CA LEU A 190 -10.62 -2.51 2.71
C LEU A 190 -9.65 -3.67 2.47
N ALA A 191 -9.23 -3.89 1.22
CA ALA A 191 -8.26 -4.91 0.87
C ALA A 191 -6.90 -4.66 1.54
N ALA A 192 -6.45 -3.40 1.59
CA ALA A 192 -5.24 -2.97 2.30
C ALA A 192 -5.33 -3.28 3.80
N GLY A 193 -6.45 -2.93 4.44
CA GLY A 193 -6.70 -3.25 5.85
C GLY A 193 -6.67 -4.76 6.12
N ALA A 194 -7.32 -5.55 5.27
CA ALA A 194 -7.31 -7.02 5.37
C ALA A 194 -5.90 -7.60 5.21
N ALA A 195 -5.10 -7.08 4.26
CA ALA A 195 -3.73 -7.52 4.04
C ALA A 195 -2.81 -7.23 5.24
N ILE A 196 -2.98 -6.07 5.89
CA ILE A 196 -2.25 -5.71 7.11
C ILE A 196 -2.61 -6.66 8.26
N ILE A 197 -3.91 -6.92 8.47
CA ILE A 197 -4.39 -7.83 9.52
C ILE A 197 -3.86 -9.25 9.29
N LEU A 198 -3.94 -9.76 8.06
CA LEU A 198 -3.41 -11.09 7.72
C LEU A 198 -1.90 -11.17 7.96
N SER A 199 -1.15 -10.16 7.56
CA SER A 199 0.30 -10.08 7.79
C SER A 199 0.64 -10.06 9.28
N ALA A 200 -0.11 -9.30 10.08
CA ALA A 200 0.04 -9.27 11.54
C ALA A 200 -0.23 -10.64 12.16
N LEU A 201 -1.28 -11.36 11.70
CA LEU A 201 -1.58 -12.72 12.18
C LEU A 201 -0.46 -13.72 11.84
N VAL A 202 0.13 -13.64 10.64
CA VAL A 202 1.28 -14.47 10.26
C VAL A 202 2.48 -14.18 11.17
N VAL A 203 2.82 -12.91 11.39
CA VAL A 203 3.90 -12.51 12.30
C VAL A 203 3.63 -12.97 13.72
N ALA A 204 2.39 -12.84 14.21
CA ALA A 204 1.99 -13.33 15.53
C ALA A 204 2.13 -14.84 15.64
N ALA A 205 1.74 -15.62 14.63
CA ALA A 205 1.86 -17.07 14.62
C ALA A 205 3.33 -17.52 14.65
N ILE A 206 4.21 -16.88 13.87
CA ILE A 206 5.66 -17.16 13.90
C ILE A 206 6.25 -16.74 15.25
N GLY A 207 5.87 -15.57 15.76
CA GLY A 207 6.29 -15.05 17.05
C GLY A 207 5.90 -15.97 18.21
N HIS A 208 4.69 -16.53 18.16
CA HIS A 208 4.19 -17.49 19.13
C HIS A 208 5.02 -18.78 19.15
N ARG A 209 5.37 -19.32 17.97
CA ARG A 209 6.23 -20.51 17.86
C ARG A 209 7.62 -20.23 18.45
N ARG A 210 8.22 -19.08 18.09
CA ARG A 210 9.53 -18.64 18.59
C ARG A 210 9.54 -18.45 20.11
N ALA A 211 8.47 -17.86 20.67
CA ALA A 211 8.30 -17.63 22.10
C ALA A 211 8.22 -18.92 22.94
N ARG A 212 7.85 -20.05 22.33
CA ARG A 212 7.75 -21.36 22.98
C ARG A 212 9.03 -22.21 22.91
N LEU A 213 10.05 -21.79 22.14
CA LEU A 213 11.32 -22.52 22.08
C LEU A 213 12.02 -22.49 23.45
N ILE A 214 12.61 -23.64 23.84
CA ILE A 214 13.21 -23.85 25.16
C ILE A 214 14.59 -23.20 25.26
#